data_AF-A0A7S4LAY0-F1
#
_entry.id   AF-A0A7S4LAY0-F1
#
_cell.length_a   1.000
_cell.length_b   1.000
_cell.length_c   1.000
_cell.angle_alpha   90.00
_cell.angle_beta   90.00
_cell.angle_gamma   90.00
#
_symmetry.space_group_name_H-M   'P 1'
#
loop_
_entity.id
_entity.type
_entity.pdbx_description
1 polymer ?
#
loop_
_entity_poly.entity_id
_entity_poly.type
_entity_poly.pdbx_seq_one_letter_code
_entity_poly.pdbx_strand_id
1 'polypeptide(L)'
;KKYQRNVHKEVNWTYARFQTEFVDSPLPRHSPHYGTFHVQYRLDQKLIMVGVVDILPHCLCSCYLFYDTDYKALSLGKYSALWELNWLKQKAGTPLYPSLRYYYLGSYV
;
A
#
# COMPACT_ATOMS: atom_id res chain seq x y z
N LYS A 1 15.26 0.29 -2.52
CA LYS A 1 16.42 0.84 -3.26
C LYS A 1 16.24 0.84 -4.77
N LYS A 2 16.02 -0.31 -5.43
CA LYS A 2 15.87 -0.40 -6.90
C LYS A 2 14.78 0.52 -7.47
N TYR A 3 13.59 0.50 -6.86
CA TYR A 3 12.47 1.38 -7.21
C TYR A 3 12.86 2.87 -7.16
N GLN A 4 13.37 3.35 -6.03
CA GLN A 4 13.78 4.75 -5.85
C GLN A 4 14.82 5.20 -6.89
N ARG A 5 15.82 4.36 -7.18
CA ARG A 5 16.82 4.67 -8.21
C ARG A 5 16.23 4.74 -9.61
N ASN A 6 15.43 3.75 -9.99
CA ASN A 6 15.03 3.58 -11.39
C ASN A 6 13.82 4.46 -11.76
N VAL A 7 12.90 4.67 -10.82
CA VAL A 7 11.67 5.45 -11.00
C VAL A 7 11.86 6.89 -10.55
N HIS A 8 12.30 7.11 -9.32
CA HIS A 8 12.46 8.46 -8.74
C HIS A 8 13.82 9.12 -9.01
N LYS A 9 14.77 8.39 -9.63
CA LYS A 9 16.13 8.85 -9.91
C LYS A 9 16.92 9.28 -8.66
N GLU A 10 16.52 8.76 -7.50
CA GLU A 10 17.19 9.05 -6.23
C GLU A 10 18.37 8.09 -5.99
N VAL A 11 19.54 8.66 -5.72
CA VAL A 11 20.77 7.90 -5.47
C VAL A 11 21.18 7.86 -3.99
N ASN A 12 20.78 8.86 -3.20
CA ASN A 12 21.16 9.02 -1.79
C ASN A 12 20.12 8.44 -0.82
N TRP A 13 19.71 7.19 -1.06
CA TRP A 13 18.67 6.55 -0.28
C TRP A 13 19.23 5.81 0.95
N THR A 14 18.80 6.21 2.16
CA THR A 14 19.22 5.59 3.42
C THR A 14 18.15 4.67 3.98
N TYR A 15 18.56 3.73 4.85
CA TYR A 15 17.60 2.87 5.55
C TYR A 15 16.74 3.66 6.55
N ALA A 16 17.31 4.65 7.24
CA ALA A 16 16.55 5.51 8.16
C ALA A 16 15.40 6.22 7.44
N ARG A 17 15.66 6.77 6.24
CA ARG A 17 14.63 7.42 5.42
C ARG A 17 13.55 6.43 4.96
N PHE A 18 13.94 5.18 4.67
CA PHE A 18 12.98 4.11 4.39
C PHE A 18 12.07 3.81 5.56
N GLN A 19 12.61 3.78 6.78
CA GLN A 19 11.79 3.57 7.96
C GLN A 19 10.79 4.70 8.12
N THR A 20 11.27 5.94 8.12
CA THR A 20 10.42 7.11 8.37
C THR A 20 9.36 7.34 7.28
N GLU A 21 9.66 7.04 6.01
CA GLU A 21 8.73 7.31 4.90
C GLU A 21 7.78 6.15 4.59
N PHE A 22 8.19 4.90 4.83
CA PHE A 22 7.43 3.73 4.34
C PHE A 22 7.10 2.68 5.40
N VAL A 23 7.71 2.74 6.58
CA VAL A 23 7.50 1.74 7.63
C VAL A 23 6.75 2.36 8.81
N ASP A 24 7.23 3.51 9.25
CA ASP A 24 6.67 4.23 10.39
C ASP A 24 5.38 4.89 9.95
N SER A 25 4.29 4.48 10.60
CA SER A 25 2.98 5.08 10.37
C SER A 25 2.74 6.21 11.36
N PRO A 26 2.30 7.40 10.90
CA PRO A 26 1.83 8.43 11.80
C PRO A 26 0.45 8.08 12.40
N LEU A 27 -0.24 7.06 11.89
CA LEU A 27 -1.54 6.65 12.40
C LEU A 27 -1.36 5.82 13.69
N PRO A 28 -2.05 6.17 14.78
CA PRO A 28 -2.07 5.32 15.95
C PRO A 28 -2.72 3.98 15.59
N ARG A 29 -2.16 2.88 16.06
CA ARG A 29 -2.85 1.58 16.03
C ARG A 29 -4.00 1.62 17.02
N HIS A 30 -5.16 2.05 16.54
CA HIS A 30 -6.40 2.08 17.34
C HIS A 30 -6.99 0.69 17.53
N SER A 31 -6.78 -0.23 16.59
CA SER A 31 -7.30 -1.60 16.64
C SER A 31 -6.40 -2.55 15.81
N PRO A 32 -6.53 -3.88 15.94
CA PRO A 32 -5.77 -4.81 15.11
C PRO A 32 -6.17 -4.78 13.62
N HIS A 33 -7.29 -4.15 13.27
CA HIS A 33 -7.87 -4.13 11.92
C HIS A 33 -7.86 -2.73 11.27
N TYR A 34 -7.49 -1.68 12.02
CA TYR A 34 -7.31 -0.30 11.53
C TYR A 34 -5.88 0.19 11.75
N GLY A 35 -5.41 1.01 10.81
CA GLY A 35 -4.05 1.56 10.78
C GLY A 35 -3.36 1.26 9.46
N THR A 36 -2.04 1.42 9.43
CA THR A 36 -1.22 1.19 8.23
C THR A 36 -0.75 -0.26 8.15
N PHE A 37 -0.85 -0.81 6.94
CA PHE A 37 -0.46 -2.18 6.61
C PHE A 37 0.39 -2.23 5.35
N HIS A 38 1.26 -3.24 5.29
CA HIS A 38 2.03 -3.58 4.09
C HIS A 38 1.39 -4.77 3.38
N VAL A 39 0.86 -4.53 2.18
CA VAL A 39 0.34 -5.59 1.30
C VAL A 39 1.48 -6.13 0.46
N GLN A 40 1.77 -7.43 0.60
CA GLN A 40 2.81 -8.10 -0.17
C GLN A 40 2.21 -8.78 -1.40
N TYR A 41 2.79 -8.49 -2.56
CA TYR A 41 2.41 -9.12 -3.82
C TYR A 41 3.54 -10.02 -4.29
N ARG A 42 3.24 -11.33 -4.38
CA ARG A 42 4.22 -12.36 -4.75
C ARG A 42 3.84 -13.04 -6.06
N LEU A 43 4.83 -13.21 -6.92
CA LEU A 43 4.75 -14.01 -8.14
C LEU A 43 5.76 -15.14 -8.00
N ASP A 44 5.31 -16.39 -8.09
CA ASP A 44 6.14 -17.58 -7.87
C ASP A 44 6.95 -17.49 -6.56
N GLN A 45 6.27 -17.09 -5.49
CA GLN A 45 6.83 -16.86 -4.14
C GLN A 45 7.82 -15.68 -4.04
N LYS A 46 8.28 -15.10 -5.14
CA LYS A 46 9.13 -13.91 -5.16
C LYS A 46 8.30 -12.66 -4.86
N LEU A 47 8.74 -11.85 -3.89
CA LEU A 47 8.13 -10.56 -3.61
C LEU A 47 8.46 -9.58 -4.75
N ILE A 48 7.44 -9.14 -5.48
CA ILE A 48 7.61 -8.24 -6.63
C ILE A 48 7.10 -6.83 -6.37
N MET A 49 6.22 -6.65 -5.39
CA MET A 49 5.61 -5.36 -5.06
C MET A 49 5.14 -5.32 -3.60
N VAL A 50 5.21 -4.13 -3.01
CA VAL A 50 4.64 -3.84 -1.69
C VAL A 50 3.79 -2.58 -1.79
N GLY A 51 2.53 -2.68 -1.36
CA GLY A 51 1.65 -1.54 -1.15
C GLY A 51 1.63 -1.15 0.33
N VAL A 52 1.68 0.15 0.61
CA VAL A 52 1.43 0.73 1.93
C VAL A 52 0.01 1.25 1.90
N VAL A 53 -0.86 0.67 2.72
CA VAL A 53 -2.28 1.01 2.76
C VAL A 53 -2.72 1.38 4.16
N ASP A 54 -3.55 2.40 4.28
CA ASP A 54 -4.25 2.70 5.52
C ASP A 54 -5.66 2.13 5.45
N ILE A 55 -6.03 1.35 6.47
CA ILE A 55 -7.38 0.85 6.66
C ILE A 55 -7.99 1.68 7.78
N LEU A 56 -9.02 2.46 7.45
CA LEU A 56 -9.76 3.33 8.36
C LEU A 56 -11.23 2.91 8.42
N PRO A 57 -12.01 3.38 9.42
CA PRO A 57 -13.41 3.00 9.57
C PRO A 57 -14.27 3.23 8.32
N HIS A 58 -13.95 4.25 7.53
CA HIS A 58 -14.72 4.64 6.35
C HIS A 58 -14.01 4.36 5.02
N CYS A 59 -12.69 4.16 5.03
CA CYS A 59 -11.94 4.07 3.79
C CYS A 59 -10.73 3.14 3.81
N LEU A 60 -10.38 2.69 2.61
CA LEU A 60 -9.08 2.11 2.28
C LEU A 60 -8.29 3.17 1.50
N CYS A 61 -7.12 3.54 2.01
CA CYS A 61 -6.24 4.50 1.39
C CYS A 61 -4.99 3.78 0.87
N SER A 62 -4.71 3.89 -0.43
CA SER A 62 -3.46 3.41 -1.04
C SER A 62 -2.42 4.53 -0.95
N CYS A 63 -1.68 4.56 0.15
CA CYS A 63 -0.76 5.65 0.49
C CYS A 63 0.49 5.64 -0.38
N TYR A 64 1.09 4.47 -0.60
CA TYR A 64 2.31 4.35 -1.38
C TYR A 64 2.49 2.97 -2.00
N LEU A 65 3.20 2.89 -3.11
CA LEU A 65 3.47 1.64 -3.81
C LEU A 65 4.91 1.63 -4.35
N PHE A 66 5.64 0.56 -4.08
CA PHE A 66 6.94 0.32 -4.70
C PHE A 66 7.06 -1.12 -5.16
N TYR A 67 7.79 -1.33 -6.25
CA TYR A 67 7.90 -2.63 -6.91
C TYR A 67 9.30 -2.88 -7.47
N ASP A 68 9.59 -4.14 -7.75
CA ASP A 68 10.77 -4.56 -8.48
C ASP A 68 10.62 -4.14 -9.96
N THR A 69 11.46 -3.20 -10.41
CA THR A 69 11.30 -2.57 -11.72
C THR A 69 11.48 -3.52 -12.91
N ASP A 70 11.98 -4.74 -12.71
CA ASP A 70 12.01 -5.76 -13.76
C ASP A 70 10.60 -6.14 -14.22
N TYR A 71 9.59 -5.94 -13.37
CA TYR A 71 8.19 -6.22 -13.65
C TYR A 71 7.40 -4.99 -14.12
N LYS A 72 8.07 -3.89 -14.53
CA LYS A 72 7.42 -2.65 -14.97
C LYS A 72 6.38 -2.89 -16.08
N ALA A 73 6.63 -3.85 -16.96
CA ALA A 73 5.72 -4.22 -18.05
C ALA A 73 4.34 -4.69 -17.57
N LEU A 74 4.22 -5.20 -16.34
CA LEU A 74 2.97 -5.73 -15.79
C LEU A 74 2.00 -4.64 -15.29
N SER A 75 2.37 -3.35 -15.38
CA SER A 75 1.52 -2.25 -14.91
C SER A 75 1.04 -2.43 -13.46
N LEU A 76 1.96 -2.80 -12.57
CA LEU A 76 1.65 -3.28 -11.21
C LEU A 76 0.82 -2.31 -10.37
N GLY A 77 0.91 -1.00 -10.59
CA GLY A 77 0.05 -0.01 -9.91
C GLY A 77 -1.44 -0.09 -10.31
N LYS A 78 -1.76 -0.50 -11.54
CA LYS A 78 -3.16 -0.77 -11.91
C LYS A 78 -3.66 -2.03 -11.23
N TYR A 79 -2.80 -3.05 -11.15
CA TYR A 79 -3.13 -4.29 -10.46
C TYR A 79 -3.38 -4.08 -8.97
N SER A 80 -2.54 -3.29 -8.27
CA SER A 80 -2.74 -2.99 -6.85
C SER A 80 -4.08 -2.30 -6.61
N ALA A 81 -4.41 -1.28 -7.41
CA ALA A 81 -5.68 -0.57 -7.29
C ALA A 81 -6.90 -1.47 -7.51
N LEU A 82 -6.85 -2.37 -8.50
CA LEU A 82 -7.92 -3.35 -8.74
C LEU A 82 -8.04 -4.36 -7.59
N TRP A 83 -6.92 -4.82 -7.05
CA TRP A 83 -6.90 -5.74 -5.92
C TRP A 83 -7.48 -5.09 -4.66
N GLU A 84 -7.08 -3.84 -4.36
CA GLU A 84 -7.57 -3.04 -3.24
C GLU A 84 -9.06 -2.74 -3.35
N LEU A 85 -9.56 -2.38 -4.54
CA LEU A 85 -10.99 -2.19 -4.79
C LEU A 85 -11.78 -3.48 -4.58
N ASN A 86 -11.26 -4.62 -5.04
CA ASN A 86 -11.89 -5.92 -4.82
C ASN A 86 -11.91 -6.29 -3.33
N TRP A 87 -10.81 -6.04 -2.61
CA TRP A 87 -10.75 -6.23 -1.16
C TRP A 87 -11.78 -5.37 -0.45
N LEU A 88 -11.86 -4.07 -0.78
CA LEU A 88 -12.84 -3.15 -0.19
C LEU A 88 -14.27 -3.65 -0.42
N LYS A 89 -14.61 -4.09 -1.64
CA LYS A 89 -15.93 -4.66 -1.94
C LYS A 89 -16.26 -5.89 -1.09
N GLN A 90 -15.28 -6.74 -0.81
CA GLN A 90 -15.47 -7.95 0.00
C GLN A 90 -15.60 -7.65 1.50
N LYS A 91 -15.01 -6.56 1.97
CA LYS A 91 -14.98 -6.20 3.40
C LYS A 91 -16.05 -5.21 3.81
N ALA A 92 -16.45 -4.31 2.91
CA ALA A 92 -17.49 -3.32 3.15
C ALA A 92 -18.78 -3.97 3.65
N GLY A 93 -19.31 -3.48 4.77
CA GLY A 93 -20.55 -3.96 5.37
C GLY A 93 -20.42 -5.24 6.20
N THR A 94 -19.23 -5.82 6.32
CA THR A 94 -18.98 -6.91 7.27
C THR A 94 -19.02 -6.40 8.72
N PRO A 95 -19.25 -7.25 9.74
CA PRO A 95 -19.23 -6.82 11.14
C PRO A 95 -17.91 -6.15 11.58
N LEU A 96 -16.80 -6.51 10.94
CA LEU A 96 -15.48 -5.91 11.21
C LEU A 96 -15.31 -4.54 10.54
N TYR A 97 -15.97 -4.30 9.41
CA TYR A 97 -15.86 -3.09 8.60
C TYR A 97 -17.24 -2.56 8.16
N PRO A 98 -18.13 -2.21 9.11
CA PRO A 98 -19.52 -1.89 8.81
C PRO A 98 -19.66 -0.60 7.99
N SER A 99 -18.74 0.34 8.16
CA SER A 99 -18.80 1.68 7.55
C SER A 99 -17.80 1.89 6.42
N LEU A 100 -17.01 0.87 6.08
CA LEU A 100 -15.97 0.94 5.05
C LEU A 100 -16.62 1.09 3.67
N ARG A 101 -16.34 2.19 2.97
CA ARG A 101 -17.03 2.52 1.72
C ARG A 101 -16.13 3.19 0.67
N TYR A 102 -15.14 3.97 1.10
CA TYR A 102 -14.37 4.82 0.21
C TYR A 102 -13.01 4.23 -0.11
N TYR A 103 -12.58 4.39 -1.36
CA TYR A 103 -11.23 4.08 -1.81
C TYR A 103 -10.53 5.38 -2.17
N TYR A 104 -9.35 5.62 -1.58
CA TYR A 104 -8.49 6.75 -1.90
C TYR A 104 -7.19 6.25 -2.49
N LEU A 105 -6.74 6.89 -3.58
CA LEU A 105 -5.46 6.63 -4.21
C LEU A 105 -4.54 7.83 -3.96
N GLY A 106 -3.55 7.66 -3.10
CA GLY A 106 -2.69 8.74 -2.61
C GLY A 106 -3.12 9.29 -1.24
N SER A 107 -2.46 10.35 -0.77
CA SER A 107 -2.70 10.93 0.55
C SER A 107 -4.09 11.55 0.69
N TYR A 108 -4.58 11.62 1.92
CA TYR A 108 -5.80 12.35 2.29
C TYR A 108 -5.76 13.78 1.72
N VAL A 109 -6.78 14.17 0.94
CA VAL A 109 -7.03 15.55 0.52
C VAL A 109 -8.35 15.99 1.15
#